data_AF-A0A6J5BPP9-F1
#
_entry.id   AF-A0A6J5BPP9-F1
#
_cell.length_a   1.000
_cell.length_b   1.000
_cell.length_c   1.000
_cell.angle_alpha   90.00
_cell.angle_beta   90.00
_cell.angle_gamma   90.00
#
_symmetry.space_group_name_H-M   'P 1'
#
loop_
_entity.id
_entity.type
_entity.pdbx_description
1 polymer ?
#
loop_
_entity_poly.entity_id
_entity_poly.type
_entity_poly.pdbx_seq_one_letter_code
_entity_poly.pdbx_strand_id
1 'polypeptide(L)'
;MQESKAMKGAMRRRGWAVLQGHFLRGAVSAAALLCAGAGAVLPAQAWAESDAVKELAAPPPIQLPLKPSPEFAKFPRYAGMLGSRQIVLRLGAKTDDPAGVHGEYQYTDTGEVILIAGDRDGDTLEVEESNDGTHITGNWVGKFAADGSVAGDRMNVDDSDPQPFDLKPLAAGQAVPAASASAGAAANKAAVAPQPSAGSAAAPASATGGGHAVGGVSNLQTGE
;
A
#
# COMPACT_ATOMS: atom_id res chain seq x y z
N MET A 1 40.77 -28.36 -26.56
CA MET A 1 39.95 -28.83 -27.70
C MET A 1 38.74 -29.55 -27.16
N GLN A 2 37.59 -29.34 -27.80
CA GLN A 2 36.20 -29.73 -27.45
C GLN A 2 35.54 -28.89 -26.34
N GLU A 3 34.84 -27.80 -26.67
CA GLU A 3 33.56 -27.60 -27.42
C GLU A 3 32.29 -27.80 -26.56
N SER A 4 31.77 -26.64 -26.13
CA SER A 4 30.38 -26.17 -26.05
C SER A 4 29.21 -27.14 -26.26
N LYS A 5 28.20 -27.02 -25.37
CA LYS A 5 26.79 -26.99 -25.79
C LYS A 5 25.96 -26.01 -24.97
N ALA A 6 25.39 -25.05 -25.69
CA ALA A 6 24.35 -24.12 -25.26
C ALA A 6 22.96 -24.69 -25.56
N MET A 7 21.97 -24.38 -24.72
CA MET A 7 20.52 -24.44 -24.99
C MET A 7 19.89 -23.46 -23.98
N LYS A 8 19.61 -22.19 -24.32
CA LYS A 8 18.53 -21.65 -25.15
C LYS A 8 17.12 -22.00 -24.63
N GLY A 9 16.68 -21.17 -23.67
CA GLY A 9 15.42 -20.41 -23.70
C GLY A 9 14.07 -21.15 -23.77
N ALA A 10 13.20 -20.87 -22.81
CA ALA A 10 11.77 -20.72 -23.06
C ALA A 10 11.11 -19.88 -21.96
N MET A 11 10.92 -18.60 -22.29
CA MET A 11 10.04 -17.66 -21.62
C MET A 11 8.58 -18.17 -21.71
N ARG A 12 7.87 -18.28 -20.58
CA ARG A 12 6.42 -18.47 -20.59
C ARG A 12 5.76 -17.32 -19.84
N ARG A 13 5.31 -16.33 -20.63
CA ARG A 13 4.18 -15.46 -20.30
C ARG A 13 2.90 -16.32 -20.28
N ARG A 14 2.11 -16.21 -19.21
CA ARG A 14 0.66 -16.47 -19.16
C ARG A 14 0.13 -15.46 -18.13
N GLY A 15 -0.70 -14.48 -18.43
CA GLY A 15 -1.74 -14.41 -19.45
C GLY A 15 -3.08 -14.57 -18.74
N TRP A 16 -3.63 -13.45 -18.24
CA TRP A 16 -4.97 -13.33 -17.66
C TRP A 16 -6.04 -13.85 -18.64
N ALA A 17 -7.03 -14.58 -18.11
CA ALA A 17 -8.20 -15.01 -18.85
C ALA A 17 -9.44 -14.33 -18.27
N VAL A 18 -9.99 -13.38 -19.02
CA VAL A 18 -11.34 -12.83 -18.85
C VAL A 18 -12.20 -13.37 -19.99
N LEU A 19 -13.35 -13.93 -19.59
CA LEU A 19 -14.65 -14.07 -20.27
C LEU A 19 -14.71 -14.22 -21.80
N GLN A 20 -15.42 -15.26 -22.27
CA GLN A 20 -16.57 -15.07 -23.18
C GLN A 20 -17.32 -16.39 -23.42
N GLY A 21 -18.53 -16.47 -22.87
CA GLY A 21 -19.50 -17.52 -23.21
C GLY A 21 -20.21 -17.20 -24.52
N HIS A 22 -20.06 -18.11 -25.50
CA HIS A 22 -20.88 -18.17 -26.71
C HIS A 22 -21.65 -19.49 -26.68
N PHE A 23 -22.96 -19.45 -26.43
CA PHE A 23 -23.85 -20.57 -26.75
C PHE A 23 -24.97 -20.11 -27.69
N LEU A 24 -24.88 -20.68 -28.89
CA LEU A 24 -25.93 -21.14 -29.81
C LEU A 24 -26.83 -20.13 -30.53
N ARG A 25 -26.45 -19.98 -31.82
CA ARG A 25 -27.33 -19.84 -32.99
C ARG A 25 -28.47 -20.87 -32.98
N GLY A 26 -29.70 -20.41 -33.24
CA GLY A 26 -30.85 -21.25 -33.54
C GLY A 26 -31.83 -20.54 -34.49
N ALA A 27 -31.81 -20.97 -35.75
CA ALA A 27 -32.86 -20.97 -36.78
C ALA A 27 -33.80 -19.76 -36.99
N VAL A 28 -33.69 -19.17 -38.19
CA VAL A 28 -34.73 -18.38 -38.87
C VAL A 28 -35.71 -19.33 -39.57
N SER A 29 -37.02 -19.11 -39.40
CA SER A 29 -38.03 -19.48 -40.40
C SER A 29 -39.28 -18.61 -40.25
N ALA A 30 -39.73 -18.06 -41.39
CA ALA A 30 -40.81 -17.10 -41.51
C ALA A 30 -42.16 -17.78 -41.80
N ALA A 31 -43.24 -17.24 -41.23
CA ALA A 31 -44.58 -17.29 -41.84
C ALA A 31 -45.47 -16.18 -41.22
N ALA A 32 -46.07 -15.39 -42.11
CA ALA A 32 -46.91 -14.25 -41.81
C ALA A 32 -48.34 -14.65 -41.39
N LEU A 33 -48.98 -13.85 -40.54
CA LEU A 33 -50.43 -13.68 -40.51
C LEU A 33 -50.80 -12.33 -39.86
N LEU A 34 -51.59 -11.56 -40.62
CA LEU A 34 -52.15 -10.25 -40.30
C LEU A 34 -53.22 -10.36 -39.19
N CYS A 35 -53.15 -9.47 -38.19
CA CYS A 35 -54.33 -8.99 -37.44
C CYS A 35 -54.04 -7.59 -36.90
N ALA A 36 -54.72 -6.59 -37.47
CA ALA A 36 -54.81 -5.25 -36.90
C ALA A 36 -55.74 -5.29 -35.68
N GLY A 37 -55.25 -4.85 -34.52
CA GLY A 37 -56.04 -4.71 -33.31
C GLY A 37 -55.50 -3.56 -32.46
N ALA A 38 -56.23 -2.45 -32.45
CA ALA A 38 -55.98 -1.33 -31.55
C ALA A 38 -56.21 -1.78 -30.10
N GLY A 39 -55.14 -1.81 -29.31
CA GLY A 39 -55.17 -2.09 -27.87
C GLY A 39 -54.36 -1.04 -27.14
N ALA A 40 -55.00 -0.36 -26.20
CA ALA A 40 -54.49 0.77 -25.46
C ALA A 40 -53.11 0.53 -24.83
N VAL A 41 -52.26 1.55 -24.89
CA VAL A 41 -51.03 1.68 -24.12
C VAL A 41 -51.40 1.71 -22.64
N LEU A 42 -51.13 0.63 -21.92
CA LEU A 42 -51.09 0.63 -20.46
C LEU A 42 -49.61 0.60 -20.04
N PRO A 43 -49.13 1.54 -19.21
CA PRO A 43 -47.78 1.47 -18.69
C PRO A 43 -47.74 0.39 -17.59
N ALA A 44 -47.16 -0.77 -17.91
CA ALA A 44 -46.73 -1.73 -16.91
C ALA A 44 -45.39 -1.26 -16.30
N GLN A 45 -45.41 -0.15 -15.57
CA GLN A 45 -44.26 0.37 -14.83
C GLN A 45 -44.69 0.69 -13.39
N ALA A 46 -45.00 -0.34 -12.60
CA ALA A 46 -45.38 -0.13 -11.20
C ALA A 46 -44.80 -1.18 -10.23
N TRP A 47 -43.93 -2.08 -10.69
CA TRP A 47 -43.41 -3.20 -9.89
C TRP A 47 -41.88 -3.27 -9.82
N ALA A 48 -41.17 -2.27 -10.36
CA ALA A 48 -39.71 -2.16 -10.23
C ALA A 48 -39.29 -1.06 -9.24
N GLU A 49 -40.18 -0.10 -8.94
CA GLU A 49 -39.88 1.05 -8.08
C GLU A 49 -39.93 0.70 -6.58
N SER A 50 -40.72 -0.30 -6.19
CA SER A 50 -40.89 -0.67 -4.78
C SER A 50 -39.67 -1.36 -4.17
N ASP A 51 -38.79 -1.95 -4.97
CA ASP A 51 -37.59 -2.63 -4.47
C ASP A 51 -36.43 -1.64 -4.29
N ALA A 52 -36.22 -0.78 -5.29
CA ALA A 52 -35.19 0.26 -5.24
C ALA A 52 -35.41 1.28 -4.11
N VAL A 53 -36.66 1.64 -3.81
CA VAL A 53 -36.98 2.55 -2.70
C VAL A 53 -36.76 1.87 -1.34
N LYS A 54 -36.92 0.55 -1.26
CA LYS A 54 -36.74 -0.22 -0.03
C LYS A 54 -35.26 -0.49 0.25
N GLU A 55 -34.46 -0.67 -0.80
CA GLU A 55 -33.00 -0.73 -0.74
C GLU A 55 -32.38 0.62 -0.35
N LEU A 56 -32.91 1.73 -0.88
CA LEU A 56 -32.46 3.09 -0.51
C LEU A 56 -32.89 3.50 0.92
N ALA A 57 -33.93 2.87 1.47
CA ALA A 57 -34.41 3.10 2.84
C ALA A 57 -33.80 2.12 3.87
N ALA A 58 -32.96 1.17 3.44
CA ALA A 58 -32.25 0.31 4.38
C ALA A 58 -31.20 1.15 5.13
N PRO A 59 -31.18 1.13 6.48
CA PRO A 59 -30.08 1.75 7.21
C PRO A 59 -28.76 1.13 6.75
N PRO A 60 -27.69 1.93 6.61
CA PRO A 60 -26.40 1.41 6.17
C PRO A 60 -25.99 0.26 7.08
N PRO A 61 -25.42 -0.83 6.51
CA PRO A 61 -25.00 -1.98 7.30
C PRO A 61 -24.04 -1.49 8.40
N ILE A 62 -24.38 -1.82 9.65
CA ILE A 62 -23.54 -1.51 10.80
C ILE A 62 -22.28 -2.38 10.69
N GLN A 63 -21.14 -1.76 10.38
CA GLN A 63 -19.85 -2.43 10.44
C GLN A 63 -19.44 -2.52 11.92
N LEU A 64 -19.45 -3.74 12.45
CA LEU A 64 -19.05 -3.99 13.83
C LEU A 64 -17.53 -4.15 13.89
N PRO A 65 -16.84 -3.56 14.88
CA PRO A 65 -15.39 -3.74 15.03
C PRO A 65 -15.02 -5.21 15.13
N LEU A 66 -13.93 -5.60 14.46
CA LEU A 66 -13.39 -6.94 14.55
C LEU A 66 -12.87 -7.23 15.95
N LYS A 67 -12.88 -8.52 16.30
CA LYS A 67 -12.31 -9.03 17.55
C LYS A 67 -10.99 -9.75 17.23
N PRO A 68 -10.01 -9.72 18.15
CA PRO A 68 -8.77 -10.48 17.97
C PRO A 68 -9.05 -11.96 17.74
N SER A 69 -8.41 -12.56 16.73
CA SER A 69 -8.54 -13.98 16.45
C SER A 69 -7.54 -14.81 17.28
N PRO A 70 -7.99 -15.85 18.00
CA PRO A 70 -7.09 -16.79 18.66
C PRO A 70 -6.11 -17.48 17.70
N GLU A 71 -6.46 -17.59 16.42
CA GLU A 71 -5.63 -18.26 15.43
C GLU A 71 -4.32 -17.50 15.16
N PHE A 72 -4.36 -16.17 15.21
CA PHE A 72 -3.22 -15.29 14.98
C PHE A 72 -2.39 -15.07 16.24
N ALA A 73 -2.89 -15.47 17.41
CA ALA A 73 -2.19 -15.30 18.68
C ALA A 73 -0.83 -16.02 18.72
N LYS A 74 -0.66 -17.06 17.90
CA LYS A 74 0.57 -17.86 17.76
C LYS A 74 1.61 -17.24 16.82
N PHE A 75 1.24 -16.22 16.03
CA PHE A 75 2.13 -15.65 15.03
C PHE A 75 3.21 -14.74 15.64
N PRO A 76 4.35 -14.59 14.94
CA PRO A 76 5.34 -13.56 15.25
C PRO A 76 4.67 -12.20 15.46
N ARG A 77 5.09 -11.50 16.51
CA ARG A 77 4.58 -10.18 16.87
C ARG A 77 5.59 -9.13 16.44
N TYR A 78 5.08 -8.03 15.91
CA TYR A 78 5.84 -6.82 15.62
C TYR A 78 5.13 -5.64 16.27
N ALA A 79 5.89 -4.70 16.83
CA ALA A 79 5.34 -3.51 17.46
C ALA A 79 6.09 -2.27 16.98
N GLY A 80 5.34 -1.19 16.78
CA GLY A 80 5.90 0.05 16.29
C GLY A 80 4.83 1.02 15.84
N MET A 81 5.20 1.98 15.01
CA MET A 81 4.31 3.04 14.57
C MET A 81 3.76 2.74 13.17
N LEU A 82 2.48 3.05 12.97
CA LEU A 82 1.80 3.22 11.68
C LEU A 82 1.32 4.68 11.65
N GLY A 83 1.98 5.51 10.82
CA GLY A 83 1.86 6.95 10.90
C GLY A 83 2.15 7.45 12.33
N SER A 84 1.15 8.09 12.94
CA SER A 84 1.25 8.60 14.32
C SER A 84 0.69 7.65 15.38
N ARG A 85 0.20 6.47 15.01
CA ARG A 85 -0.46 5.53 15.93
C ARG A 85 0.40 4.30 16.16
N GLN A 86 0.48 3.86 17.40
CA GLN A 86 1.20 2.63 17.72
C GLN A 86 0.31 1.41 17.48
N ILE A 87 0.89 0.37 16.87
CA ILE A 87 0.22 -0.89 16.58
C ILE A 87 1.02 -2.09 17.07
N VAL A 88 0.32 -3.22 17.22
CA VAL A 88 0.91 -4.56 17.32
C VAL A 88 0.40 -5.38 16.15
N LEU A 89 1.31 -5.76 15.26
CA LEU A 89 1.06 -6.67 14.14
C LEU A 89 1.36 -8.11 14.55
N ARG A 90 0.49 -9.05 14.20
CA ARG A 90 0.70 -10.50 14.24
C ARG A 90 0.63 -11.00 12.81
N LEU A 91 1.76 -11.47 12.27
CA LEU A 91 1.85 -11.87 10.86
C LEU A 91 2.57 -13.21 10.75
N GLY A 92 1.93 -14.17 10.08
CA GLY A 92 2.46 -15.51 9.85
C GLY A 92 2.22 -15.97 8.41
N ALA A 93 2.88 -17.06 8.02
CA ALA A 93 2.66 -17.68 6.72
C ALA A 93 1.28 -18.36 6.64
N LYS A 94 0.66 -18.31 5.47
CA LYS A 94 -0.53 -19.13 5.14
C LYS A 94 -0.11 -20.60 5.06
N THR A 95 -1.03 -21.50 5.39
CA THR A 95 -0.75 -22.95 5.41
C THR A 95 -0.76 -23.59 4.03
N ASP A 96 -1.49 -22.99 3.10
CA ASP A 96 -1.79 -23.47 1.75
C ASP A 96 -0.99 -22.76 0.66
N ASP A 97 -0.32 -21.65 1.01
CA ASP A 97 0.48 -20.84 0.11
C ASP A 97 1.83 -20.48 0.77
N PRO A 98 2.97 -21.01 0.27
CA PRO A 98 4.29 -20.73 0.84
C PRO A 98 4.73 -19.27 0.75
N ALA A 99 4.24 -18.50 -0.22
CA ALA A 99 4.53 -17.07 -0.35
C ALA A 99 3.52 -16.21 0.43
N GLY A 100 2.32 -16.77 0.65
CA GLY A 100 1.23 -16.07 1.31
C GLY A 100 1.49 -15.81 2.79
N VAL A 101 1.13 -14.62 3.25
CA VAL A 101 1.11 -14.21 4.66
C VAL A 101 -0.26 -13.71 5.07
N HIS A 102 -0.60 -13.86 6.35
CA HIS A 102 -1.84 -13.35 6.92
C HIS A 102 -1.72 -13.07 8.42
N GLY A 103 -2.66 -12.29 8.93
CA GLY A 103 -2.87 -12.10 10.34
C GLY A 103 -3.72 -10.88 10.64
N GLU A 104 -3.35 -10.15 11.70
CA GLU A 104 -4.06 -8.97 12.17
C GLU A 104 -3.09 -7.97 12.78
N TYR A 105 -3.44 -6.68 12.76
CA TYR A 105 -2.85 -5.72 13.67
C TYR A 105 -3.89 -5.10 14.59
N GLN A 106 -3.42 -4.65 15.75
CA GLN A 106 -4.24 -3.98 16.75
C GLN A 106 -3.66 -2.62 17.08
N TYR A 107 -4.50 -1.59 17.04
CA TYR A 107 -4.14 -0.28 17.57
C TYR A 107 -4.04 -0.34 19.09
N THR A 108 -2.94 0.17 19.66
CA THR A 108 -2.71 0.05 21.11
C THR A 108 -3.52 1.02 21.94
N ASP A 109 -4.04 2.09 21.32
CA ASP A 109 -4.85 3.12 21.96
C ASP A 109 -6.34 2.71 22.07
N THR A 110 -6.90 2.13 21.01
CA THR A 110 -8.32 1.77 20.93
C THR A 110 -8.59 0.27 21.07
N GLY A 111 -7.58 -0.58 20.82
CA GLY A 111 -7.77 -2.03 20.69
C GLY A 111 -8.49 -2.45 19.41
N GLU A 112 -8.71 -1.52 18.47
CA GLU A 112 -9.30 -1.80 17.17
C GLU A 112 -8.42 -2.80 16.39
N VAL A 113 -9.07 -3.83 15.85
CA VAL A 113 -8.44 -4.94 15.14
C VAL A 113 -8.68 -4.78 13.65
N ILE A 114 -7.63 -4.97 12.87
CA ILE A 114 -7.67 -4.90 11.42
C ILE A 114 -6.99 -6.14 10.86
N LEU A 115 -7.64 -6.81 9.91
CA LEU A 115 -7.10 -7.98 9.23
C LEU A 115 -6.11 -7.56 8.15
N ILE A 116 -5.10 -8.39 7.93
CA ILE A 116 -4.08 -8.15 6.93
C ILE A 116 -3.70 -9.47 6.24
N ALA A 117 -3.60 -9.45 4.91
CA ALA A 117 -3.22 -10.62 4.13
C ALA A 117 -2.58 -10.24 2.80
N GLY A 118 -1.69 -11.07 2.29
CA GLY A 118 -1.04 -10.86 1.00
C GLY A 118 0.14 -11.80 0.86
N ASP A 119 1.25 -11.29 0.34
CA ASP A 119 2.42 -12.06 -0.04
C ASP A 119 3.71 -11.51 0.58
N ARG A 120 4.66 -12.43 0.77
CA ARG A 120 6.04 -12.12 1.10
C ARG A 120 6.95 -12.81 0.10
N ASP A 121 7.63 -12.01 -0.73
CA ASP A 121 8.68 -12.50 -1.64
C ASP A 121 10.06 -12.02 -1.14
N GLY A 122 10.83 -12.96 -0.59
CA GLY A 122 12.12 -12.67 0.01
C GLY A 122 12.03 -11.68 1.19
N ASP A 123 12.58 -10.48 0.97
CA ASP A 123 12.54 -9.37 1.91
C ASP A 123 11.35 -8.42 1.68
N THR A 124 10.59 -8.56 0.60
CA THR A 124 9.49 -7.67 0.25
C THR A 124 8.17 -8.16 0.84
N LEU A 125 7.37 -7.24 1.35
CA LEU A 125 6.02 -7.45 1.88
C LEU A 125 5.03 -6.65 1.04
N GLU A 126 4.00 -7.31 0.52
CA GLU A 126 2.87 -6.68 -0.16
C GLU A 126 1.59 -7.28 0.43
N VAL A 127 0.81 -6.48 1.15
CA VAL A 127 -0.39 -6.96 1.85
C VAL A 127 -1.53 -5.96 1.79
N GLU A 128 -2.75 -6.47 1.87
CA GLU A 128 -3.99 -5.74 1.87
C GLU A 128 -4.59 -5.73 3.27
N GLU A 129 -5.27 -4.65 3.60
CA GLU A 129 -5.90 -4.36 4.89
C GLU A 129 -7.42 -4.52 4.79
N SER A 130 -8.06 -5.06 5.82
CA SER A 130 -9.53 -5.10 5.91
C SER A 130 -10.01 -4.87 7.34
N ASN A 131 -10.96 -3.95 7.51
CA ASN A 131 -11.58 -3.65 8.80
C ASN A 131 -12.85 -4.49 9.10
N ASP A 132 -13.33 -5.28 8.13
CA ASP A 132 -14.53 -6.11 8.28
C ASP A 132 -14.36 -7.55 7.76
N GLY A 133 -13.21 -7.87 7.17
CA GLY A 133 -12.88 -9.17 6.60
C GLY A 133 -13.46 -9.43 5.21
N THR A 134 -14.11 -8.43 4.60
CA THR A 134 -14.79 -8.55 3.30
C THR A 134 -14.41 -7.46 2.31
N HIS A 135 -14.04 -6.27 2.79
CA HIS A 135 -13.62 -5.13 1.95
C HIS A 135 -12.17 -4.77 2.22
N ILE A 136 -11.44 -4.47 1.16
CA ILE A 136 -10.08 -3.94 1.26
C ILE A 136 -10.19 -2.44 1.58
N THR A 137 -9.47 -1.99 2.61
CA THR A 137 -9.47 -0.60 3.10
C THR A 137 -8.11 0.08 2.94
N GLY A 138 -7.07 -0.66 2.60
CA GLY A 138 -5.74 -0.12 2.39
C GLY A 138 -4.76 -1.16 1.86
N ASN A 139 -3.64 -0.66 1.35
CA ASN A 139 -2.55 -1.42 0.76
C ASN A 139 -1.28 -1.14 1.56
N TRP A 140 -0.44 -2.15 1.78
CA TRP A 140 0.83 -2.01 2.46
C TRP A 140 1.95 -2.54 1.56
N VAL A 141 3.02 -1.76 1.44
CA VAL A 141 4.25 -2.19 0.79
C VAL A 141 5.40 -1.94 1.74
N GLY A 142 6.22 -2.95 2.01
CA GLY A 142 7.34 -2.82 2.93
C GLY A 142 8.46 -3.81 2.69
N LYS A 143 9.49 -3.71 3.53
CA LYS A 143 10.65 -4.60 3.51
C LYS A 143 11.03 -5.08 4.90
N PHE A 144 11.35 -6.37 4.99
CA PHE A 144 11.99 -6.98 6.13
C PHE A 144 13.49 -6.69 6.11
N ALA A 145 14.00 -6.10 7.18
CA ALA A 145 15.43 -5.95 7.41
C ALA A 145 16.05 -7.23 8.00
N ALA A 146 17.39 -7.30 7.98
CA ALA A 146 18.14 -8.44 8.50
C ALA A 146 17.95 -8.68 10.01
N ASP A 147 17.57 -7.65 10.77
CA ASP A 147 17.22 -7.74 12.19
C ASP A 147 15.78 -8.26 12.43
N GLY A 148 15.06 -8.57 11.35
CA GLY A 148 13.67 -9.00 11.37
C GLY A 148 12.65 -7.86 11.45
N SER A 149 13.06 -6.60 11.56
CA SER A 149 12.11 -5.48 11.49
C SER A 149 11.48 -5.34 10.12
N VAL A 150 10.27 -4.77 10.08
CA VAL A 150 9.55 -4.50 8.83
C VAL A 150 9.14 -3.04 8.78
N ALA A 151 9.48 -2.38 7.67
CA ALA A 151 9.19 -0.95 7.47
C ALA A 151 8.75 -0.68 6.04
N GLY A 152 7.95 0.37 5.84
CA GLY A 152 7.35 0.69 4.55
C GLY A 152 6.24 1.72 4.67
N ASP A 153 5.29 1.68 3.74
CA ASP A 153 4.14 2.58 3.69
C ASP A 153 2.83 1.79 3.61
N ARG A 154 1.81 2.31 4.30
CA ARG A 154 0.41 1.94 4.16
C ARG A 154 -0.31 3.04 3.40
N MET A 155 -1.07 2.70 2.38
CA MET A 155 -1.86 3.63 1.56
C MET A 155 -3.33 3.25 1.59
N ASN A 156 -4.19 4.16 1.15
CA ASN A 156 -5.56 3.83 0.75
C ASN A 156 -5.56 2.95 -0.51
N VAL A 157 -6.71 2.38 -0.84
CA VAL A 157 -6.88 1.48 -2.01
C VAL A 157 -6.52 2.15 -3.34
N ASP A 158 -6.68 3.48 -3.43
CA ASP A 158 -6.31 4.29 -4.60
C ASP A 158 -4.86 4.83 -4.54
N ASP A 159 -4.04 4.22 -3.69
CA ASP A 159 -2.64 4.58 -3.41
C ASP A 159 -2.43 5.99 -2.83
N SER A 160 -3.52 6.63 -2.37
CA SER A 160 -3.45 7.92 -1.68
C SER A 160 -3.09 7.79 -0.20
N ASP A 161 -2.74 8.91 0.43
CA ASP A 161 -2.42 9.02 1.87
C ASP A 161 -1.39 7.98 2.37
N PRO A 162 -0.14 8.01 1.86
CA PRO A 162 0.91 7.12 2.34
C PRO A 162 1.25 7.45 3.80
N GLN A 163 1.13 6.44 4.65
CA GLN A 163 1.46 6.48 6.07
C GLN A 163 2.66 5.56 6.33
N PRO A 164 3.80 6.11 6.77
CA PRO A 164 4.98 5.29 7.01
C PRO A 164 4.76 4.38 8.22
N PHE A 165 5.35 3.20 8.19
CA PHE A 165 5.41 2.30 9.34
C PHE A 165 6.83 1.77 9.57
N ASP A 166 7.15 1.50 10.83
CA ASP A 166 8.37 0.81 11.27
C ASP A 166 8.00 -0.07 12.46
N LEU A 167 8.09 -1.38 12.28
CA LEU A 167 7.68 -2.38 13.24
C LEU A 167 8.85 -3.28 13.60
N LYS A 168 9.14 -3.38 14.90
CA LYS A 168 10.23 -4.20 15.44
C LYS A 168 9.69 -5.53 15.96
N PRO A 169 10.42 -6.66 15.79
CA PRO A 169 10.03 -7.94 16.37
C PRO A 169 9.85 -7.82 17.88
N LEU A 170 8.80 -8.43 18.40
CA LEU A 170 8.46 -8.44 19.80
C LEU A 170 8.46 -9.89 20.31
N ALA A 171 9.32 -10.19 21.29
CA ALA A 171 9.43 -11.54 21.81
C ALA A 171 8.10 -12.02 22.43
N ALA A 172 7.89 -13.34 22.45
CA ALA A 172 6.72 -13.92 23.09
C ALA A 172 6.67 -13.52 24.58
N GLY A 173 5.51 -13.06 25.04
CA GLY A 173 5.33 -12.57 26.42
C GLY A 173 5.92 -11.18 26.71
N GLN A 174 6.67 -10.58 25.78
CA GLN A 174 7.17 -9.22 25.96
C GLN A 174 6.02 -8.20 25.86
N ALA A 175 6.03 -7.25 26.79
CA ALA A 175 5.12 -6.10 26.79
C ALA A 175 5.42 -5.17 25.61
N VAL A 176 4.38 -4.53 25.09
CA VAL A 176 4.52 -3.53 24.01
C VAL A 176 5.29 -2.32 24.58
N PRO A 177 6.37 -1.87 23.94
CA PRO A 177 7.07 -0.67 24.37
C PRO A 177 6.13 0.54 24.37
N ALA A 178 6.28 1.47 25.32
CA ALA A 178 5.49 2.70 25.29
C ALA A 178 5.79 3.51 24.02
N ALA A 179 4.74 4.04 23.37
CA ALA A 179 4.87 4.94 22.23
C ALA A 179 5.72 6.16 22.62
N SER A 180 6.97 6.19 22.19
CA SER A 180 7.85 7.35 22.39
C SER A 180 7.60 8.34 21.26
N ALA A 181 7.25 9.58 21.61
CA ALA A 181 6.86 10.66 20.68
C ALA A 181 7.96 11.11 19.67
N SER A 182 9.06 10.37 19.56
CA SER A 182 10.27 10.73 18.80
C SER A 182 10.31 10.14 17.39
N ALA A 183 9.50 9.12 17.08
CA ALA A 183 9.57 8.42 15.79
C ALA A 183 9.00 9.23 14.61
N GLY A 184 8.11 10.20 14.85
CA GLY A 184 7.56 11.08 13.82
C GLY A 184 8.53 12.12 13.25
N ALA A 185 9.70 12.33 13.87
CA ALA A 185 10.66 13.35 13.45
C ALA A 185 11.64 12.88 12.36
N ALA A 186 11.77 11.56 12.12
CA ALA A 186 12.67 11.02 11.11
C ALA A 186 12.12 11.13 9.67
N ALA A 187 10.79 11.28 9.51
CA ALA A 187 10.13 11.38 8.21
C ALA A 187 10.40 12.72 7.47
N ASN A 188 10.86 13.75 8.18
CA ASN A 188 11.02 15.09 7.59
C ASN A 188 12.48 15.44 7.21
N LYS A 189 13.41 14.48 7.30
CA LYS A 189 14.84 14.71 6.99
C LYS A 189 15.35 13.82 5.85
N ALA A 190 14.56 13.68 4.79
CA ALA A 190 15.01 13.04 3.55
C ALA A 190 14.54 13.83 2.32
N ALA A 191 14.81 15.14 2.27
CA ALA A 191 14.64 15.94 1.07
C ALA A 191 15.57 17.16 1.05
N VAL A 192 16.89 16.93 1.00
CA VAL A 192 17.83 17.90 0.39
C VAL A 192 18.82 17.10 -0.44
N ALA A 193 18.49 16.92 -1.72
CA ALA A 193 19.46 16.52 -2.72
C ALA A 193 20.35 17.72 -3.07
N PRO A 194 21.69 17.60 -3.09
CA PRO A 194 22.55 18.67 -3.61
C PRO A 194 22.47 18.68 -5.14
N GLN A 195 21.92 19.75 -5.69
CA GLN A 195 21.89 20.04 -7.13
C GLN A 195 23.29 20.51 -7.57
N PRO A 196 23.97 19.89 -8.56
CA PRO A 196 25.18 20.43 -9.14
C PRO A 196 24.84 21.37 -10.30
N SER A 197 25.12 22.66 -10.15
CA SER A 197 25.03 23.64 -11.24
C SER A 197 26.26 23.55 -12.13
N ALA A 198 26.05 23.17 -13.39
CA ALA A 198 27.03 23.34 -14.46
C ALA A 198 27.01 24.79 -14.96
N GLY A 199 28.20 25.37 -15.17
CA GLY A 199 28.40 26.65 -15.83
C GLY A 199 29.80 26.71 -16.44
N SER A 200 29.87 26.84 -17.77
CA SER A 200 31.05 26.69 -18.61
C SER A 200 32.00 27.92 -18.64
N ALA A 201 33.30 27.60 -18.64
CA ALA A 201 34.47 28.22 -19.31
C ALA A 201 34.55 29.73 -19.65
N ALA A 202 35.61 30.40 -19.16
CA ALA A 202 36.68 31.04 -19.97
C ALA A 202 37.78 31.63 -19.05
N ALA A 203 39.05 31.48 -19.44
CA ALA A 203 40.25 32.08 -18.83
C ALA A 203 40.90 33.08 -19.83
N PRO A 204 42.04 33.76 -19.55
CA PRO A 204 42.64 34.25 -18.30
C PRO A 204 43.02 35.77 -18.36
N ALA A 205 43.40 36.40 -17.24
CA ALA A 205 44.37 37.51 -17.22
C ALA A 205 44.92 37.76 -15.80
N SER A 206 46.24 37.77 -15.67
CA SER A 206 46.97 38.12 -14.45
C SER A 206 47.43 39.58 -14.47
N ALA A 207 47.41 40.19 -13.28
CA ALA A 207 48.27 41.26 -12.76
C ALA A 207 48.15 42.70 -13.33
N THR A 208 47.84 43.68 -12.46
CA THR A 208 48.79 44.55 -11.71
C THR A 208 48.14 45.91 -11.35
N GLY A 209 48.25 46.33 -10.09
CA GLY A 209 48.43 47.75 -9.74
C GLY A 209 47.25 48.52 -9.13
N GLY A 210 47.56 49.25 -8.03
CA GLY A 210 46.84 50.46 -7.61
C GLY A 210 45.96 50.30 -6.38
N GLY A 211 46.51 50.59 -5.19
CA GLY A 211 45.79 50.55 -3.91
C GLY A 211 44.80 51.69 -3.70
N HIS A 212 44.00 51.58 -2.63
CA HIS A 212 43.58 52.67 -1.75
C HIS A 212 43.06 52.07 -0.43
N ALA A 213 43.56 52.59 0.69
CA ALA A 213 43.22 52.19 2.05
C ALA A 213 42.19 53.13 2.67
N VAL A 214 41.23 52.59 3.41
CA VAL A 214 40.47 53.17 4.56
C VAL A 214 39.74 51.98 5.20
N GLY A 215 39.67 51.71 6.50
CA GLY A 215 40.17 52.27 7.75
C GLY A 215 39.57 51.39 8.85
N GLY A 216 40.32 51.03 9.90
CA GLY A 216 39.76 50.31 11.06
C GLY A 216 40.67 49.25 11.70
N VAL A 217 41.68 49.70 12.43
CA VAL A 217 42.28 49.04 13.62
C VAL A 217 41.17 48.75 14.66
N SER A 218 41.11 47.73 15.52
CA SER A 218 42.05 46.87 16.28
C SER A 218 41.25 45.59 16.69
N ASN A 219 41.75 44.48 17.21
CA ASN A 219 42.81 44.30 18.20
C ASN A 219 43.28 42.82 18.20
N LEU A 220 44.59 42.64 18.39
CA LEU A 220 45.24 41.37 18.69
C LEU A 220 44.80 40.85 20.06
N GLN A 221 44.60 39.54 20.20
CA GLN A 221 45.05 38.83 21.40
C GLN A 221 45.48 37.40 21.07
N THR A 222 46.75 37.15 21.36
CA THR A 222 47.57 35.96 21.18
C THR A 222 47.48 35.01 22.39
N GLY A 223 47.84 33.74 22.18
CA GLY A 223 48.24 32.77 23.21
C GLY A 223 47.27 31.59 23.27
N GLU A 224 47.67 30.34 23.03
CA GLU A 224 48.99 29.70 22.94
C GLU A 224 48.91 28.41 22.09
#